data_AF-A0AAD9G8V5-F1
#
_entry.id   AF-A0AAD9G8V5-F1
#
_cell.length_a   1.000
_cell.length_b   1.000
_cell.length_c   1.000
_cell.angle_alpha   90.00
_cell.angle_beta   90.00
_cell.angle_gamma   90.00
#
_symmetry.space_group_name_H-M   'P 1'
#
loop_
_entity.id
_entity.type
_entity.pdbx_description
1 polymer ?
#
loop_
_entity_poly.entity_id
_entity_poly.type
_entity_poly.pdbx_seq_one_letter_code
_entity_poly.pdbx_strand_id
1 'polypeptide(L)'
;MANVLKYNYPCLDNGEVEQHPSQFGFIDIQEGTTVWPIDFDEGEGPTIKVSSSYHCRAKFSSDDLVEVLVPGLGLCQTRLGDGVLSISRDSNEQNLSVSSKLHSLQLSFAPFESVHLTIDLLALIGGNLQSLTLNAPIDKLDHDSILDLSVLSAVCPNLRLLTMNHFNVVVSIHNETLRRWPIEELTISTDGNLAGLTLCLRNTNLRMA
;
A
#
# COMPACT_ATOMS: atom_id res chain seq x y z
N MET A 1 -0.33 0.41 -20.03
CA MET A 1 0.45 1.39 -19.22
C MET A 1 0.45 1.12 -17.71
N ALA A 2 -0.05 -0.03 -17.22
CA ALA A 2 -0.11 -0.35 -15.78
C ALA A 2 1.08 -1.19 -15.23
N ASN A 3 1.95 -1.72 -16.10
CA ASN A 3 3.04 -2.62 -15.67
C ASN A 3 4.24 -1.90 -15.02
N VAL A 4 4.31 -0.56 -15.05
CA VAL A 4 5.41 0.19 -14.44
C VAL A 4 5.38 0.10 -12.92
N LEU A 5 4.18 -0.03 -12.32
CA LEU A 5 4.00 -0.19 -10.87
C LEU A 5 4.34 -1.60 -10.37
N LYS A 6 4.44 -2.60 -11.27
CA LYS A 6 4.66 -4.01 -10.91
C LYS A 6 6.09 -4.30 -10.44
N TYR A 7 7.07 -3.51 -10.86
CA TYR A 7 8.49 -3.78 -10.62
C TYR A 7 9.29 -2.58 -10.10
N ASN A 8 8.71 -1.37 -10.07
CA ASN A 8 9.47 -0.15 -9.78
C ASN A 8 9.02 0.60 -8.53
N TYR A 9 8.14 0.01 -7.71
CA TYR A 9 7.93 0.54 -6.37
C TYR A 9 9.02 -0.03 -5.47
N PRO A 10 9.77 0.79 -4.72
CA PRO A 10 10.76 0.26 -3.80
C PRO A 10 10.03 -0.62 -2.78
N CYS A 11 10.22 -1.92 -2.90
CA CYS A 11 9.82 -2.88 -1.88
C CYS A 11 10.77 -2.67 -0.69
N LEU A 12 10.23 -2.61 0.52
CA LEU A 12 11.04 -2.72 1.73
C LEU A 12 11.60 -4.14 1.72
N ASP A 13 12.88 -4.31 1.39
CA ASP A 13 13.55 -5.58 1.62
C ASP A 13 13.56 -5.84 3.13
N ASN A 14 12.68 -6.74 3.57
CA ASN A 14 12.62 -7.25 4.95
C ASN A 14 13.74 -8.27 5.22
N GLY A 15 14.91 -8.09 4.59
CA GLY A 15 15.90 -9.14 4.44
C GLY A 15 17.31 -8.62 4.30
N GLU A 16 17.75 -7.77 5.22
CA GLU A 16 19.07 -7.81 5.88
C GLU A 16 19.20 -6.56 6.75
N VAL A 17 19.82 -6.70 7.92
CA VAL A 17 20.05 -5.59 8.84
C VAL A 17 21.16 -4.72 8.23
N GLU A 18 20.80 -3.87 7.28
CA GLU A 18 21.67 -2.75 6.90
C GLU A 18 21.87 -1.87 8.14
N GLN A 19 23.13 -1.60 8.47
CA GLN A 19 23.51 -0.80 9.66
C GLN A 19 23.01 0.66 9.56
N HIS A 20 22.44 1.05 8.42
CA HIS A 20 21.73 2.30 8.20
C HIS A 20 20.42 2.02 7.46
N PRO A 21 19.25 2.42 8.00
CA PRO A 21 18.00 2.22 7.29
C PRO A 21 18.01 3.04 6.00
N SER A 22 17.83 2.35 4.87
CA SER A 22 17.57 2.98 3.58
C SER A 22 16.50 4.08 3.73
N GLN A 23 16.83 5.32 3.38
CA GLN A 23 15.94 6.46 3.56
C GLN A 23 15.26 6.79 2.22
N PHE A 24 13.97 7.09 2.24
CA PHE A 24 13.24 7.50 1.04
C PHE A 24 13.07 9.02 0.96
N GLY A 25 12.77 9.51 -0.23
CA GLY A 25 12.45 10.92 -0.44
C GLY A 25 12.28 11.26 -1.91
N PHE A 26 12.55 12.50 -2.26
CA PHE A 26 12.48 13.02 -3.62
C PHE A 26 13.79 13.70 -4.02
N ILE A 27 14.10 13.61 -5.31
CA ILE A 27 15.18 14.38 -5.93
C ILE A 27 14.70 15.11 -7.18
N ASP A 28 15.28 16.28 -7.44
CA ASP A 28 15.11 16.98 -8.71
C ASP A 28 16.27 16.62 -9.64
N ILE A 29 15.97 15.87 -10.70
CA ILE A 29 16.89 15.54 -11.78
C ILE A 29 16.77 16.62 -12.86
N GLN A 30 17.89 17.19 -13.31
CA GLN A 30 17.89 18.14 -14.42
C GLN A 30 17.93 17.47 -15.78
N GLU A 31 17.39 18.16 -16.78
CA GLU A 31 17.60 17.79 -18.17
C GLU A 31 19.09 17.61 -18.47
N GLY A 32 19.43 16.50 -19.14
CA GLY A 32 20.79 16.14 -19.48
C GLY A 32 21.54 15.33 -18.41
N THR A 33 20.97 15.16 -17.20
CA THR A 33 21.56 14.29 -16.16
C THR A 33 21.63 12.85 -16.63
N THR A 34 22.74 12.18 -16.29
CA THR A 34 22.97 10.78 -16.60
C THR A 34 22.31 9.87 -15.55
N VAL A 35 21.56 8.89 -16.03
CA VAL A 35 20.96 7.83 -15.22
C VAL A 35 21.32 6.46 -15.80
N TRP A 36 21.39 5.46 -14.93
CA TRP A 36 21.72 4.08 -15.27
C TRP A 36 20.56 3.17 -14.90
N PRO A 37 19.91 2.45 -15.84
CA PRO A 37 18.89 1.47 -15.46
C PRO A 37 19.48 0.40 -14.53
N ILE A 38 18.74 0.00 -13.48
CA ILE A 38 19.25 -0.92 -12.44
C ILE A 38 19.46 -2.35 -12.95
N ASP A 39 18.90 -2.72 -14.10
CA ASP A 39 19.02 -4.07 -14.68
C ASP A 39 20.42 -4.41 -15.22
N PHE A 40 21.42 -3.55 -15.03
CA PHE A 40 22.78 -3.73 -15.56
C PHE A 40 23.84 -3.56 -14.45
N ASP A 41 24.86 -4.43 -14.48
CA ASP A 41 26.02 -4.32 -13.59
C ASP A 41 26.76 -2.99 -13.77
N GLU A 42 27.36 -2.47 -12.68
CA GLU A 42 28.09 -1.20 -12.68
C GLU A 42 29.15 -1.16 -13.79
N GLY A 43 28.99 -0.21 -14.72
CA GLY A 43 29.95 0.03 -15.80
C GLY A 43 29.71 -0.75 -17.10
N GLU A 44 28.75 -1.68 -17.12
CA GLU A 44 28.38 -2.42 -18.35
C GLU A 44 27.03 -1.98 -18.95
N GLY A 45 26.25 -1.18 -18.22
CA GLY A 45 24.93 -0.71 -18.65
C GLY A 45 24.95 0.53 -19.57
N PRO A 46 23.93 0.70 -20.44
CA PRO A 46 23.76 1.90 -21.23
C PRO A 46 23.50 3.11 -20.32
N THR A 47 24.30 4.17 -20.50
CA THR A 47 24.04 5.45 -19.84
C THR A 47 22.94 6.19 -20.60
N ILE A 48 21.88 6.61 -19.89
CA ILE A 48 20.77 7.36 -20.49
C ILE A 48 20.82 8.79 -19.98
N LYS A 49 20.70 9.76 -20.88
CA LYS A 49 20.49 11.16 -20.49
C LYS A 49 19.01 11.45 -20.45
N VAL A 50 18.53 12.01 -19.34
CA VAL A 50 17.14 12.44 -19.27
C VAL A 50 16.91 13.63 -20.21
N SER A 51 15.82 13.58 -20.97
CA SER A 51 15.48 14.62 -21.97
C SER A 51 14.74 15.81 -21.39
N SER A 52 14.43 15.78 -20.09
CA SER A 52 13.67 16.80 -19.39
C SER A 52 14.02 16.74 -17.91
N SER A 53 13.75 17.82 -17.20
CA SER A 53 13.88 17.82 -15.75
C SER A 53 12.71 17.08 -15.10
N TYR A 54 12.98 16.32 -14.06
CA TYR A 54 11.98 15.51 -13.36
C TYR A 54 12.10 15.66 -11.85
N HIS A 55 10.94 15.69 -11.18
CA HIS A 55 10.84 15.51 -9.74
C HIS A 55 10.52 14.04 -9.47
N CYS A 56 11.51 13.29 -8.97
CA CYS A 56 11.45 11.84 -8.92
C CYS A 56 11.49 11.32 -7.49
N ARG A 57 10.79 10.20 -7.27
CA ARG A 57 10.89 9.43 -6.03
C ARG A 57 12.25 8.73 -5.97
N ALA A 58 12.90 8.77 -4.82
CA ALA A 58 14.25 8.25 -4.63
C ALA A 58 14.41 7.43 -3.35
N LYS A 59 15.32 6.45 -3.40
CA LYS A 59 15.85 5.68 -2.26
C LYS A 59 17.33 6.02 -2.10
N PHE A 60 17.67 6.53 -0.93
CA PHE A 60 19.02 6.91 -0.52
C PHE A 60 19.64 5.73 0.26
N SER A 61 20.74 5.19 -0.25
CA SER A 61 21.65 4.34 0.52
C SER A 61 22.73 5.20 1.19
N SER A 62 23.65 4.58 1.93
CA SER A 62 24.77 5.27 2.59
C SER A 62 25.82 5.85 1.63
N ASP A 63 25.72 5.54 0.34
CA ASP A 63 26.68 5.94 -0.69
C ASP A 63 26.16 7.13 -1.52
N ASP A 64 27.02 7.71 -2.36
CA ASP A 64 26.66 8.80 -3.29
C ASP A 64 25.71 8.35 -4.43
N LEU A 65 25.34 7.07 -4.46
CA LEU A 65 24.45 6.48 -5.45
C LEU A 65 23.00 6.47 -4.93
N VAL A 66 22.08 6.92 -5.78
CA VAL A 66 20.66 7.02 -5.42
C VAL A 66 19.83 6.29 -6.46
N GLU A 67 18.98 5.38 -5.99
CA GLU A 67 17.98 4.75 -6.85
C GLU A 67 16.80 5.71 -7.01
N VAL A 68 16.34 5.89 -8.23
CA VAL A 68 15.36 6.90 -8.60
C VAL A 68 14.38 6.35 -9.63
N LEU A 69 13.10 6.65 -9.43
CA LEU A 69 12.04 6.31 -10.37
C LEU A 69 11.89 7.43 -11.41
N VAL A 70 12.42 7.22 -12.61
CA VAL A 70 12.38 8.21 -13.69
C VAL A 70 11.16 7.96 -14.60
N PRO A 71 10.28 8.96 -14.81
CA PRO A 71 9.15 8.84 -15.70
C PRO A 71 9.55 8.38 -17.12
N GLY A 72 8.92 7.33 -17.62
CA GLY A 72 9.18 6.76 -18.94
C GLY A 72 10.40 5.84 -19.03
N LEU A 73 11.31 5.84 -18.05
CA LEU A 73 12.48 4.95 -18.00
C LEU A 73 12.38 3.87 -16.92
N GLY A 74 11.63 4.10 -15.85
CA GLY A 74 11.50 3.16 -14.73
C GLY A 74 12.55 3.39 -13.65
N LEU A 75 12.95 2.34 -12.94
CA LEU A 75 13.93 2.41 -11.87
C LEU A 75 15.35 2.56 -12.44
N CYS A 76 16.05 3.61 -12.02
CA CYS A 76 17.40 3.92 -12.44
C CYS A 76 18.26 4.27 -11.21
N GLN A 77 19.57 4.30 -11.38
CA GLN A 77 20.52 4.87 -10.45
C GLN A 77 21.07 6.18 -11.00
N THR A 78 21.41 7.10 -10.12
CA THR A 78 22.16 8.33 -10.45
C THR A 78 23.08 8.70 -9.29
N ARG A 79 24.07 9.56 -9.55
CA ARG A 79 25.00 10.04 -8.52
C ARG A 79 24.58 11.40 -8.00
N LEU A 80 24.63 11.57 -6.69
CA LEU A 80 24.43 12.87 -6.06
C LEU A 80 25.52 13.85 -6.53
N GLY A 81 25.11 15.02 -6.98
CA GLY A 81 26.00 16.07 -7.49
C GLY A 81 26.10 16.16 -9.02
N ASP A 82 25.67 15.16 -9.80
CA ASP A 82 25.65 15.21 -11.28
C ASP A 82 24.30 15.78 -11.81
N GLY A 83 24.03 17.05 -11.50
CA GLY A 83 22.80 17.73 -11.92
C GLY A 83 21.56 17.39 -11.07
N VAL A 84 21.73 16.70 -9.94
CA VAL A 84 20.71 16.60 -8.88
C VAL A 84 20.69 17.91 -8.09
N LEU A 85 19.60 18.68 -8.17
CA LEU A 85 19.53 20.04 -7.59
C LEU A 85 19.03 20.07 -6.15
N SER A 86 18.14 19.15 -5.80
CA SER A 86 17.50 19.15 -4.48
C SER A 86 17.30 17.72 -3.98
N ILE A 87 17.43 17.56 -2.67
CA ILE A 87 17.17 16.30 -1.96
C ILE A 87 16.18 16.62 -0.86
N SER A 88 14.97 16.07 -0.98
CA SER A 88 13.92 16.18 0.04
C SER A 88 13.70 14.81 0.64
N ARG A 89 14.32 14.51 1.78
CA ARG A 89 14.13 13.23 2.46
C ARG A 89 12.77 13.19 3.15
N ASP A 90 12.13 12.03 3.14
CA ASP A 90 10.91 11.84 3.89
C ASP A 90 11.17 12.09 5.37
N SER A 91 10.22 12.77 6.00
CA SER A 91 10.23 12.94 7.45
C SER A 91 9.85 11.61 8.09
N ASN A 92 10.63 11.16 9.07
CA ASN A 92 10.27 10.01 9.91
C ASN A 92 9.05 10.31 10.81
N GLU A 93 8.66 11.58 10.91
CA GLU A 93 7.45 11.99 11.62
C GLU A 93 6.22 11.64 10.78
N GLN A 94 5.56 10.54 11.12
CA GLN A 94 4.23 10.19 10.64
C GLN A 94 3.17 11.10 11.27
N ASN A 95 3.34 12.42 11.16
CA ASN A 95 2.30 13.39 11.52
C ASN A 95 1.32 13.52 10.36
N LEU A 96 0.72 12.40 9.96
CA LEU A 96 -0.46 12.42 9.11
C LEU A 96 -1.58 12.99 9.96
N SER A 97 -1.86 14.29 9.81
CA SER A 97 -3.10 14.88 10.28
C SER A 97 -4.23 14.31 9.41
N VAL A 98 -4.63 13.08 9.69
CA VAL A 98 -5.65 12.41 8.91
C VAL A 98 -6.94 13.18 9.09
N SER A 99 -7.49 13.65 7.97
CA SER A 99 -8.74 14.39 7.92
C SER A 99 -9.82 13.63 8.67
N SER A 100 -10.27 14.19 9.79
CA SER A 100 -11.34 13.64 10.64
C SER A 100 -12.72 13.62 9.98
N LYS A 101 -12.81 13.99 8.69
CA LYS A 101 -14.07 14.19 7.95
C LYS A 101 -14.41 13.06 6.98
N LEU A 102 -13.56 12.04 6.85
CA LEU A 102 -13.83 10.94 5.93
C LEU A 102 -14.86 9.98 6.54
N HIS A 103 -16.08 9.98 5.99
CA HIS A 103 -17.18 9.12 6.44
C HIS A 103 -17.51 7.98 5.47
N SER A 104 -17.11 8.09 4.21
CA SER A 104 -17.30 7.05 3.21
C SER A 104 -16.05 6.90 2.36
N LEU A 105 -15.69 5.65 2.04
CA LEU A 105 -14.54 5.30 1.23
C LEU A 105 -14.89 4.13 0.32
N GLN A 106 -14.49 4.23 -0.95
CA GLN A 106 -14.55 3.13 -1.89
C GLN A 106 -13.15 2.88 -2.45
N LEU A 107 -12.66 1.66 -2.29
CA LEU A 107 -11.38 1.19 -2.82
C LEU A 107 -11.64 0.10 -3.85
N SER A 108 -11.04 0.25 -5.02
CA SER A 108 -11.06 -0.76 -6.08
C SER A 108 -9.62 -1.16 -6.36
N PHE A 109 -9.34 -2.44 -6.14
CA PHE A 109 -7.98 -2.97 -6.13
C PHE A 109 -7.54 -3.31 -7.54
N ALA A 110 -6.31 -2.95 -7.88
CA ALA A 110 -5.61 -3.57 -8.99
C ALA A 110 -5.12 -4.99 -8.60
N PRO A 111 -4.86 -5.88 -9.57
CA PRO A 111 -4.39 -7.26 -9.32
C PRO A 111 -3.06 -7.41 -8.56
N PHE A 112 -2.42 -6.32 -8.15
CA PHE A 112 -1.10 -6.27 -7.52
C PHE A 112 -1.12 -5.58 -6.16
N GLU A 113 -2.29 -5.14 -5.69
CA GLU A 113 -2.42 -4.46 -4.40
C GLU A 113 -2.49 -5.46 -3.24
N SER A 114 -1.77 -5.16 -2.15
CA SER A 114 -1.73 -5.98 -0.95
C SER A 114 -2.84 -5.61 0.03
N VAL A 115 -3.52 -6.61 0.59
CA VAL A 115 -4.52 -6.42 1.65
C VAL A 115 -3.93 -5.74 2.89
N HIS A 116 -2.66 -6.01 3.22
CA HIS A 116 -1.99 -5.40 4.37
C HIS A 116 -1.93 -3.88 4.26
N LEU A 117 -1.59 -3.36 3.08
CA LEU A 117 -1.54 -1.91 2.83
C LEU A 117 -2.92 -1.25 2.99
N THR A 118 -3.99 -2.00 2.72
CA THR A 118 -5.36 -1.52 2.95
C THR A 118 -5.67 -1.42 4.42
N ILE A 119 -5.29 -2.44 5.21
CA ILE A 119 -5.48 -2.39 6.66
C ILE A 119 -4.68 -1.23 7.27
N ASP A 120 -3.44 -1.01 6.83
CA ASP A 120 -2.63 0.11 7.30
C ASP A 120 -3.25 1.46 6.93
N LEU A 121 -3.74 1.61 5.69
CA LEU A 121 -4.47 2.80 5.27
C LEU A 121 -5.73 3.01 6.12
N LEU A 122 -6.51 1.97 6.37
CA LEU A 122 -7.71 2.03 7.20
C LEU A 122 -7.37 2.29 8.67
N ALA A 123 -6.23 1.83 9.19
CA ALA A 123 -5.79 2.19 10.53
C ALA A 123 -5.54 3.71 10.65
N LEU A 124 -5.10 4.35 9.56
CA LEU A 124 -4.91 5.80 9.51
C LEU A 124 -6.25 6.54 9.38
N ILE A 125 -7.14 6.10 8.49
CA ILE A 125 -8.33 6.88 8.06
C ILE A 125 -9.68 6.34 8.56
N GLY A 126 -9.70 5.16 9.18
CA GLY A 126 -10.90 4.38 9.49
C GLY A 126 -11.66 4.86 10.73
N GLY A 127 -11.05 5.70 11.57
CA GLY A 127 -11.62 6.08 12.86
C GLY A 127 -13.02 6.69 12.80
N ASN A 128 -13.33 7.48 11.76
CA ASN A 128 -14.65 8.11 11.56
C ASN A 128 -15.43 7.54 10.36
N LEU A 129 -14.92 6.46 9.77
CA LEU A 129 -15.48 5.87 8.58
C LEU A 129 -16.78 5.13 8.93
N GLN A 130 -17.85 5.46 8.23
CA GLN A 130 -19.19 4.89 8.41
C GLN A 130 -19.58 3.96 7.25
N SER A 131 -19.01 4.17 6.06
CA SER A 131 -19.28 3.37 4.87
C SER A 131 -17.98 3.00 4.18
N LEU A 132 -17.80 1.71 3.88
CA LEU A 132 -16.61 1.18 3.21
C LEU A 132 -17.04 0.20 2.12
N THR A 133 -16.54 0.42 0.91
CA THR A 133 -16.69 -0.50 -0.22
C THR A 133 -15.32 -0.96 -0.69
N LEU A 134 -15.06 -2.27 -0.69
CA LEU A 134 -13.83 -2.88 -1.17
C LEU A 134 -14.14 -3.75 -2.40
N ASN A 135 -13.49 -3.50 -3.52
CA ASN A 135 -13.66 -4.27 -4.75
C ASN A 135 -12.34 -4.92 -5.18
N ALA A 136 -12.23 -6.24 -5.05
CA ALA A 136 -11.12 -6.99 -5.61
C ALA A 136 -11.38 -7.35 -7.09
N PRO A 137 -10.31 -7.50 -7.90
CA PRO A 137 -10.44 -7.93 -9.28
C PRO A 137 -10.87 -9.41 -9.35
N ILE A 138 -11.82 -9.71 -10.24
CA ILE A 138 -12.45 -11.03 -10.40
C ILE A 138 -11.43 -12.11 -10.80
N ASP A 139 -10.42 -11.73 -11.59
CA ASP A 139 -9.57 -12.69 -12.32
C ASP A 139 -8.49 -13.37 -11.45
N LYS A 140 -8.36 -12.99 -10.17
CA LYS A 140 -7.39 -13.59 -9.24
C LYS A 140 -7.89 -13.57 -7.79
N LEU A 141 -8.81 -14.47 -7.46
CA LEU A 141 -8.98 -14.92 -6.07
C LEU A 141 -7.77 -15.78 -5.68
N ASP A 142 -6.60 -15.15 -5.53
CA ASP A 142 -5.46 -15.80 -4.91
C ASP A 142 -5.72 -15.92 -3.40
N HIS A 143 -5.12 -16.92 -2.77
CA HIS A 143 -5.25 -17.15 -1.32
C HIS A 143 -4.79 -15.95 -0.47
N ASP A 144 -4.12 -14.98 -1.07
CA ASP A 144 -3.55 -13.81 -0.39
C ASP A 144 -4.55 -12.66 -0.17
N SER A 145 -5.74 -12.71 -0.81
CA SER A 145 -6.78 -11.70 -0.62
C SER A 145 -7.75 -12.04 0.53
N ILE A 146 -7.19 -12.48 1.67
CA ILE A 146 -7.95 -12.79 2.88
C ILE A 146 -8.02 -11.56 3.78
N LEU A 147 -9.25 -11.12 4.06
CA LEU A 147 -9.52 -10.03 4.99
C LEU A 147 -10.08 -10.58 6.30
N ASP A 148 -9.47 -10.20 7.43
CA ASP A 148 -9.99 -10.52 8.76
C ASP A 148 -10.94 -9.43 9.24
N LEU A 149 -12.22 -9.78 9.43
CA LEU A 149 -13.22 -8.83 9.93
C LEU A 149 -12.94 -8.36 11.36
N SER A 150 -12.27 -9.18 12.18
CA SER A 150 -11.89 -8.77 13.54
C SER A 150 -10.91 -7.60 13.49
N VAL A 151 -9.93 -7.68 12.59
CA VAL A 151 -8.97 -6.58 12.35
C VAL A 151 -9.69 -5.36 11.78
N LEU A 152 -10.57 -5.57 10.79
CA LEU A 152 -11.33 -4.49 10.17
C LEU A 152 -12.22 -3.73 11.18
N SER A 153 -12.87 -4.46 12.09
CA SER A 153 -13.69 -3.87 13.16
C SER A 153 -12.88 -3.05 14.16
N ALA A 154 -11.60 -3.38 14.36
CA ALA A 154 -10.71 -2.64 15.24
C ALA A 154 -10.23 -1.33 14.61
N VAL A 155 -9.92 -1.33 13.30
CA VAL A 155 -9.45 -0.13 12.58
C VAL A 155 -10.59 0.80 12.15
N CYS A 156 -11.79 0.25 11.90
CA CYS A 156 -12.98 0.99 11.50
C CYS A 156 -14.13 0.80 12.51
N PRO A 157 -13.99 1.27 13.77
CA PRO A 157 -14.93 0.95 14.84
C PRO A 157 -16.32 1.57 14.65
N ASN A 158 -16.44 2.62 13.84
CA ASN A 158 -17.69 3.34 13.58
C ASN A 158 -18.39 2.93 12.27
N LEU A 159 -17.90 1.86 11.63
CA LEU A 159 -18.42 1.41 10.35
C LEU A 159 -19.83 0.84 10.49
N ARG A 160 -20.74 1.35 9.66
CA ARG A 160 -22.15 0.95 9.60
C ARG A 160 -22.46 0.14 8.35
N LEU A 161 -21.84 0.50 7.23
CA LEU A 161 -22.07 -0.11 5.93
C LEU A 161 -20.76 -0.68 5.40
N LEU A 162 -20.73 -2.00 5.16
CA LEU A 162 -19.59 -2.67 4.55
C LEU A 162 -20.04 -3.46 3.33
N THR A 163 -19.44 -3.14 2.19
CA THR A 163 -19.59 -3.91 0.95
C THR A 163 -18.23 -4.46 0.55
N MET A 164 -18.13 -5.77 0.37
CA MET A 164 -16.92 -6.45 -0.09
C MET A 164 -17.24 -7.30 -1.29
N ASN A 165 -16.56 -7.05 -2.40
CA ASN A 165 -16.71 -7.80 -3.64
C ASN A 165 -15.41 -8.54 -3.97
N HIS A 166 -15.52 -9.84 -4.19
CA HIS A 166 -14.44 -10.77 -4.55
C HIS A 166 -13.32 -10.92 -3.51
N PHE A 167 -13.63 -10.77 -2.21
CA PHE A 167 -12.69 -11.00 -1.10
C PHE A 167 -12.93 -12.34 -0.41
N ASN A 168 -11.85 -13.00 0.04
CA ASN A 168 -11.96 -14.05 1.04
C ASN A 168 -12.07 -13.41 2.42
N VAL A 169 -12.92 -13.99 3.28
CA VAL A 169 -13.21 -13.41 4.59
C VAL A 169 -12.97 -14.45 5.68
N VAL A 170 -12.20 -14.05 6.69
CA VAL A 170 -11.99 -14.83 7.90
C VAL A 170 -12.43 -14.05 9.12
N VAL A 171 -12.76 -14.78 10.18
CA VAL A 171 -13.04 -14.21 11.49
C VAL A 171 -12.14 -14.91 12.51
N SER A 172 -11.18 -14.17 13.07
CA SER A 172 -10.31 -14.68 14.13
C SER A 172 -11.04 -14.86 15.47
N ILE A 173 -10.53 -15.76 16.32
CA ILE A 173 -11.25 -16.39 17.44
C ILE A 173 -11.46 -15.43 18.65
N HIS A 174 -10.90 -14.22 18.63
CA HIS A 174 -10.92 -13.28 19.77
C HIS A 174 -11.72 -12.01 19.48
N ASN A 175 -13.04 -12.16 19.40
CA ASN A 175 -13.84 -11.20 18.66
C ASN A 175 -14.75 -10.27 19.48
N GLU A 176 -14.19 -9.63 20.51
CA GLU A 176 -14.94 -8.61 21.28
C GLU A 176 -15.21 -7.34 20.45
N THR A 177 -14.37 -7.03 19.46
CA THR A 177 -14.53 -5.85 18.60
C THR A 177 -15.64 -6.02 17.56
N LEU A 178 -15.72 -7.16 16.85
CA LEU A 178 -16.81 -7.39 15.89
C LEU A 178 -18.16 -7.51 16.59
N ARG A 179 -18.20 -8.01 17.84
CA ARG A 179 -19.42 -8.04 18.65
C ARG A 179 -19.94 -6.66 18.99
N ARG A 180 -19.08 -5.65 19.07
CA ARG A 180 -19.47 -4.26 19.38
C ARG A 180 -19.54 -3.39 18.13
N TRP A 181 -19.31 -3.99 16.97
CA TRP A 181 -19.23 -3.27 15.71
C TRP A 181 -20.64 -2.84 15.29
N PRO A 182 -20.90 -1.53 15.09
CA PRO A 182 -22.25 -1.00 14.86
C PRO A 182 -22.68 -1.16 13.40
N ILE A 183 -22.45 -2.35 12.84
CA ILE A 183 -22.67 -2.63 11.43
C ILE A 183 -24.15 -2.87 11.15
N GLU A 184 -24.75 -1.99 10.37
CA GLU A 184 -26.17 -2.03 9.98
C GLU A 184 -26.35 -2.88 8.71
N GLU A 185 -25.38 -2.82 7.79
CA GLU A 185 -25.41 -3.56 6.53
C GLU A 185 -24.03 -4.18 6.22
N LEU A 186 -24.03 -5.49 5.99
CA LEU A 186 -22.87 -6.25 5.55
C LEU A 186 -23.21 -7.01 4.26
N THR A 187 -22.64 -6.58 3.15
CA THR A 187 -22.77 -7.24 1.85
C THR A 187 -21.45 -7.87 1.46
N ILE A 188 -21.44 -9.18 1.27
CA ILE A 188 -20.26 -9.92 0.82
C ILE A 188 -20.62 -10.67 -0.44
N SER A 189 -20.10 -10.21 -1.58
CA SER A 189 -20.20 -10.90 -2.85
C SER A 189 -18.88 -11.62 -3.07
N THR A 190 -18.81 -12.91 -2.72
CA THR A 190 -17.57 -13.70 -2.87
C THR A 190 -17.86 -15.05 -3.48
N ASP A 191 -16.96 -15.50 -4.34
CA ASP A 191 -16.88 -16.89 -4.82
C ASP A 191 -15.97 -17.74 -3.92
N GLY A 192 -15.40 -17.13 -2.88
CA GLY A 192 -14.36 -17.67 -2.01
C GLY A 192 -14.83 -18.15 -0.64
N ASN A 193 -13.88 -18.28 0.29
CA ASN A 193 -14.12 -18.86 1.62
C ASN A 193 -14.66 -17.81 2.61
N LEU A 194 -15.71 -18.18 3.36
CA LEU A 194 -16.32 -17.41 4.46
C LEU A 194 -16.08 -18.11 5.80
N ALA A 195 -14.81 -18.43 6.10
CA ALA A 195 -14.46 -19.23 7.25
C ALA A 195 -14.75 -18.46 8.56
N GLY A 196 -15.46 -19.10 9.49
CA GLY A 196 -15.78 -18.53 10.81
C GLY A 196 -16.93 -17.51 10.81
N LEU A 197 -17.20 -16.82 9.70
CA LEU A 197 -18.32 -15.87 9.60
C LEU A 197 -19.67 -16.56 9.76
N THR A 198 -19.84 -17.72 9.13
CA THR A 198 -21.08 -18.51 9.26
C THR A 198 -21.35 -18.95 10.70
N LEU A 199 -20.30 -19.23 11.48
CA LEU A 199 -20.41 -19.56 12.91
C LEU A 199 -20.81 -18.32 13.74
N CYS A 200 -20.25 -17.15 13.43
CA CYS A 200 -20.59 -15.89 14.10
C CYS A 200 -22.04 -15.47 13.83
N LEU A 201 -22.54 -15.64 12.61
CA LEU A 201 -23.94 -15.32 12.27
C LEU A 201 -24.95 -16.31 12.89
N ARG A 202 -24.58 -17.60 12.96
CA ARG A 202 -25.46 -18.65 13.51
C ARG A 202 -25.53 -18.63 15.04
N ASN A 203 -24.43 -18.34 15.73
CA ASN A 203 -24.38 -18.36 17.18
C ASN A 203 -24.80 -17.01 17.75
N THR A 204 -25.95 -16.94 18.42
CA THR A 204 -26.49 -15.71 19.04
C THR A 204 -25.56 -15.08 20.06
N ASN A 205 -24.64 -15.83 20.68
CA ASN A 205 -23.65 -15.31 21.62
C ASN A 205 -22.40 -14.74 20.92
N LEU A 206 -22.24 -14.98 19.61
CA LEU A 206 -21.13 -14.52 18.77
C LEU A 206 -21.60 -13.59 17.66
N ARG A 207 -22.88 -13.22 17.65
CA ARG A 207 -23.43 -12.30 16.66
C ARG A 207 -22.78 -10.94 16.81
N MET A 208 -22.52 -10.34 15.65
CA MET A 208 -22.24 -8.90 15.56
C MET A 208 -23.47 -8.14 16.06
N ALA A 209 -23.26 -7.03 16.77
CA ALA A 209 -24.34 -6.24 17.39
C ALA A 209 -25.33 -5.68 16.36
#